data_AF-A0A8J5K854-F1
#
_entry.id   AF-A0A8J5K854-F1
#
_cell.length_a   1.000
_cell.length_b   1.000
_cell.length_c   1.000
_cell.angle_alpha   90.00
_cell.angle_beta   90.00
_cell.angle_gamma   90.00
#
_symmetry.space_group_name_H-M   'P 1'
#
loop_
_entity.id
_entity.type
_entity.pdbx_description
1 polymer ?
#
loop_
_entity_poly.entity_id
_entity_poly.type
_entity_poly.pdbx_seq_one_letter_code
_entity_poly.pdbx_strand_id
1 'polypeptide(L)'
;MSSILYLLVLPVLSFASDDEEFRTLELGIKKQERRAARIMRTPNIVPPRYKRQKIDQDWGSVWPAARTFHPATVPLPVRQGYPAEGQPIPDKWGNAELMKIPNFLHLTPPVIKRQCEVLKSMYQL
;
A
#
# COMPACT_ATOMS: atom_id res chain seq x y z
N MET A 1 -4.34 -41.31 43.59
CA MET A 1 -3.66 -41.98 42.46
C MET A 1 -4.77 -42.68 41.67
N SER A 2 -5.03 -42.45 40.40
CA SER A 2 -4.34 -41.71 39.36
C SER A 2 -5.40 -41.12 38.44
N SER A 3 -5.32 -39.81 38.24
CA SER A 3 -5.77 -39.17 37.00
C SER A 3 -4.83 -39.60 35.86
N ILE A 4 -5.20 -39.31 34.62
CA ILE A 4 -4.53 -39.64 33.34
C ILE A 4 -5.08 -40.92 32.70
N LEU A 5 -5.97 -40.73 31.71
CA LEU A 5 -5.81 -41.20 30.32
C LEU A 5 -7.09 -40.89 29.52
N TYR A 6 -7.31 -39.61 29.22
CA TYR A 6 -8.07 -39.23 28.03
C TYR A 6 -7.15 -39.43 26.82
N LEU A 7 -7.15 -40.63 26.24
CA LEU A 7 -6.68 -40.85 24.88
C LEU A 7 -7.91 -41.16 24.03
N LEU A 8 -8.49 -40.09 23.49
CA LEU A 8 -9.37 -40.18 22.33
C LEU A 8 -8.54 -40.76 21.19
N VAL A 9 -8.78 -42.03 20.89
CA VAL A 9 -8.37 -42.70 19.67
C VAL A 9 -8.99 -41.91 18.51
N LEU A 10 -8.15 -41.13 17.83
CA LEU A 10 -8.48 -40.49 16.56
C LEU A 10 -8.97 -41.56 15.59
N PRO A 11 -10.08 -41.36 14.85
CA PRO A 11 -10.42 -42.25 13.78
C PRO A 11 -9.34 -42.13 12.72
N VAL A 12 -8.64 -43.25 12.53
CA VAL A 12 -7.79 -43.53 11.38
C VAL A 12 -8.51 -43.03 10.13
N LEU A 13 -7.81 -42.17 9.38
CA LEU A 13 -8.17 -41.80 8.01
C LEU A 13 -8.46 -43.08 7.23
N SER A 14 -9.74 -43.41 7.07
CA SER A 14 -10.18 -44.31 6.03
C SER A 14 -9.86 -43.60 4.72
N PHE A 15 -8.74 -43.95 4.11
CA PHE A 15 -8.50 -43.68 2.70
C PHE A 15 -9.53 -44.53 1.97
N ALA A 16 -10.73 -43.97 1.79
CA ALA A 16 -11.73 -44.53 0.92
C ALA A 16 -11.03 -44.63 -0.44
N SER A 17 -10.87 -45.85 -0.91
CA SER A 17 -10.57 -46.17 -2.28
C SER A 17 -11.68 -45.52 -3.12
N ASP A 18 -11.44 -44.29 -3.56
CA ASP A 18 -12.12 -43.73 -4.72
C ASP A 18 -11.77 -44.69 -5.86
N ASP A 19 -12.77 -45.46 -6.27
CA ASP A 19 -12.77 -46.17 -7.53
C ASP A 19 -12.21 -45.21 -8.60
N GLU A 20 -11.26 -45.67 -9.40
CA GLU A 20 -10.63 -44.93 -10.50
C GLU A 20 -11.62 -44.66 -11.66
N GLU A 21 -12.85 -44.26 -11.34
CA GLU A 21 -13.78 -43.74 -12.32
C GLU A 21 -13.43 -42.28 -12.59
N PHE A 22 -12.72 -42.07 -13.69
CA PHE A 22 -12.32 -40.77 -14.18
C PHE A 22 -13.54 -39.83 -14.20
N ARG A 23 -13.47 -38.67 -13.54
CA ARG A 23 -14.54 -37.67 -13.64
C ARG A 23 -14.70 -37.29 -15.10
N THR A 24 -15.84 -37.63 -15.69
CA THR A 24 -16.14 -37.30 -17.09
C THR A 24 -16.21 -35.78 -17.24
N LEU A 25 -15.24 -35.19 -17.95
CA LEU A 25 -15.28 -33.80 -18.36
C LEU A 25 -16.34 -33.64 -19.43
N GLU A 26 -17.51 -33.12 -19.06
CA GLU A 26 -18.53 -32.72 -20.02
C GLU A 26 -18.05 -31.48 -20.80
N LEU A 27 -17.42 -31.70 -21.96
CA LEU A 27 -16.96 -30.66 -22.89
C LEU A 27 -18.10 -29.95 -23.66
N GLY A 28 -19.36 -30.29 -23.36
CA GLY A 28 -20.51 -29.63 -23.93
C GLY A 28 -20.69 -28.22 -23.39
N ILE A 29 -21.14 -27.29 -24.25
CA ILE A 29 -21.55 -25.94 -23.85
C ILE A 29 -22.79 -26.09 -22.96
N LYS A 30 -22.60 -26.30 -21.66
CA LYS A 30 -23.69 -26.17 -20.69
C LYS A 30 -24.08 -24.70 -20.68
N LYS A 31 -25.36 -24.41 -20.92
CA LYS A 31 -25.94 -23.07 -20.78
C LYS A 31 -25.74 -22.67 -19.31
N GLN A 32 -24.61 -22.02 -19.01
CA GLN A 32 -24.36 -21.46 -17.69
C GLN A 32 -25.55 -20.56 -17.37
N GLU A 33 -26.28 -20.90 -16.31
CA GLU A 33 -27.23 -19.97 -15.72
C GLU A 33 -26.48 -18.66 -15.48
N ARG A 34 -27.04 -17.56 -16.00
CA ARG A 34 -26.44 -16.24 -15.92
C ARG A 34 -26.26 -15.90 -14.44
N ARG A 35 -25.08 -16.18 -13.89
CA ARG A 35 -24.71 -15.76 -12.54
C ARG A 35 -24.96 -14.26 -12.48
N ALA A 36 -25.78 -13.82 -11.52
CA ALA A 36 -26.12 -12.42 -11.36
C ALA A 36 -24.83 -11.58 -11.38
N ALA A 37 -24.77 -10.58 -12.25
CA ALA A 37 -23.58 -9.76 -12.42
C ALA A 37 -23.22 -9.12 -11.07
N ARG A 38 -21.97 -9.30 -10.64
CA ARG A 38 -21.46 -8.66 -9.43
C ARG A 38 -21.58 -7.15 -9.60
N ILE A 39 -22.42 -6.50 -8.79
CA ILE A 39 -22.50 -5.04 -8.74
C ILE A 39 -21.14 -4.52 -8.28
N MET A 40 -20.35 -3.93 -9.18
CA MET A 40 -19.11 -3.25 -8.82
C MET A 40 -19.48 -1.95 -8.11
N ARG A 41 -19.29 -1.92 -6.79
CA ARG A 41 -19.37 -0.67 -6.03
C ARG A 41 -18.14 0.17 -6.36
N THR A 42 -18.35 1.38 -6.86
CA THR A 42 -17.27 2.36 -7.02
C THR A 42 -16.76 2.78 -5.65
N PRO A 43 -15.45 2.71 -5.37
CA PRO A 43 -14.91 3.19 -4.10
C PRO A 43 -15.11 4.70 -3.97
N ASN A 44 -15.43 5.18 -2.77
CA ASN A 44 -15.46 6.62 -2.49
C ASN A 44 -14.02 7.12 -2.42
N ILE A 45 -13.59 7.89 -3.41
CA ILE A 45 -12.23 8.42 -3.51
C ILE A 45 -12.20 9.76 -2.78
N VAL A 46 -11.55 9.79 -1.62
CA VAL A 46 -11.30 11.03 -0.88
C VAL A 46 -10.37 11.96 -1.66
N PRO A 47 -10.55 13.29 -1.56
CA PRO A 47 -9.64 14.22 -2.21
C PRO A 47 -8.20 14.08 -1.66
N PRO A 48 -7.18 14.38 -2.48
CA PRO A 48 -5.78 14.33 -2.07
C PRO A 48 -5.51 15.17 -0.81
N ARG A 49 -4.63 14.68 0.07
CA ARG A 49 -4.30 15.32 1.35
C ARG A 49 -3.85 16.78 1.18
N TYR A 50 -3.06 17.08 0.16
CA TYR A 50 -2.54 18.43 -0.05
C TYR A 50 -3.61 19.51 -0.23
N LYS A 51 -4.82 19.16 -0.69
CA LYS A 51 -5.95 20.10 -0.80
C LYS A 51 -6.55 20.49 0.55
N ARG A 52 -6.34 19.66 1.58
CA ARG A 52 -6.89 19.85 2.94
C ARG A 52 -5.85 20.41 3.92
N GLN A 53 -4.62 20.60 3.45
CA GLN A 53 -3.50 21.05 4.27
C GLN A 53 -3.55 22.57 4.45
N LYS A 54 -3.27 23.04 5.67
CA LYS A 54 -3.09 24.47 5.94
C LYS A 54 -1.71 24.92 5.46
N ILE A 55 -1.61 26.15 4.96
CA ILE A 55 -0.35 26.73 4.47
C ILE A 55 0.66 26.88 5.62
N ASP A 56 0.21 27.30 6.80
CA ASP A 56 1.06 27.54 7.98
C ASP A 56 1.34 26.29 8.82
N GLN A 57 0.98 25.10 8.34
CA GLN A 57 1.18 23.87 9.10
C GLN A 57 2.67 23.51 9.22
N ASP A 58 3.02 22.78 10.26
CA ASP A 58 4.37 22.25 10.40
C ASP A 58 4.69 21.19 9.34
N TRP A 59 5.73 21.44 8.55
CA TRP A 59 6.20 20.51 7.53
C TRP A 59 6.76 19.21 8.10
N GLY A 60 7.44 19.26 9.26
CA GLY A 60 7.99 18.07 9.91
C GLY A 60 6.91 17.03 10.25
N SER A 61 5.73 17.51 10.64
CA SER A 61 4.56 16.68 10.90
C SER A 61 3.93 16.08 9.62
N VAL A 62 4.07 16.76 8.47
CA VAL A 62 3.61 16.26 7.18
C VAL A 62 4.52 15.15 6.65
N TRP A 63 5.83 15.33 6.83
CA TRP A 63 6.87 14.47 6.26
C TRP A 63 7.97 14.14 7.29
N PRO A 64 7.68 13.27 8.28
CA PRO A 64 8.56 13.07 9.44
C PRO A 64 9.81 12.22 9.15
N ALA A 65 9.75 11.33 8.17
CA ALA A 65 10.79 10.34 7.91
C ALA A 65 11.08 10.19 6.41
N ALA A 66 12.20 9.54 6.07
CA ALA A 66 12.54 9.18 4.70
C ALA A 66 11.43 8.33 4.07
N ARG A 67 10.95 8.75 2.90
CA ARG A 67 9.87 8.08 2.15
C ARG A 67 9.99 8.41 0.67
N THR A 68 9.52 7.53 -0.20
CA THR A 68 9.32 7.82 -1.62
C THR A 68 8.37 9.01 -1.83
N PHE A 69 8.57 9.72 -2.94
CA PHE A 69 7.73 10.89 -3.26
C PHE A 69 6.26 10.48 -3.40
N HIS A 70 5.37 11.15 -2.66
CA HIS A 70 3.93 10.87 -2.68
C HIS A 70 3.15 12.10 -3.17
N PRO A 71 2.58 12.06 -4.38
CA PRO A 71 1.98 13.23 -5.02
C PRO A 71 0.75 13.77 -4.28
N ALA A 72 0.05 12.93 -3.52
CA ALA A 72 -1.15 13.33 -2.78
C ALA A 72 -0.84 14.11 -1.48
N THR A 73 0.38 14.01 -0.95
CA THR A 73 0.79 14.66 0.31
C THR A 73 1.60 15.93 0.07
N VAL A 74 2.42 15.97 -0.98
CA VAL A 74 3.29 17.12 -1.26
C VAL A 74 2.49 18.19 -2.02
N PRO A 75 2.32 19.42 -1.47
CA PRO A 75 1.51 20.48 -2.09
C PRO A 75 2.20 21.18 -3.27
N LEU A 76 3.44 20.80 -3.59
CA LEU A 76 4.23 21.45 -4.64
C LEU A 76 3.84 20.97 -6.05
N PRO A 77 3.81 21.85 -7.06
CA PRO A 77 3.60 21.50 -8.46
C PRO A 77 4.93 21.07 -9.12
N VAL A 78 5.47 19.92 -8.70
CA VAL A 78 6.73 19.40 -9.24
C VAL A 78 6.49 18.70 -10.56
N ARG A 79 7.30 18.99 -11.56
CA ARG A 79 7.30 18.33 -12.87
C ARG A 79 8.71 17.82 -13.16
N GLN A 80 8.81 16.63 -13.71
CA GLN A 80 10.11 16.04 -14.04
C GLN A 80 9.99 15.04 -15.19
N GLY A 81 11.00 15.00 -16.04
CA GLY A 81 11.08 14.13 -17.21
C GLY A 81 11.53 14.91 -18.42
N TYR A 82 12.01 14.20 -19.45
CA TYR A 82 12.34 14.81 -20.73
C TYR A 82 11.06 14.90 -21.58
N PRO A 83 10.61 16.12 -21.97
CA PRO A 83 9.43 16.28 -22.80
C PRO A 83 9.74 15.91 -24.26
N ALA A 84 8.77 15.31 -24.95
CA ALA A 84 8.81 15.22 -26.41
C ALA A 84 8.54 16.60 -27.05
N GLU A 85 8.92 16.77 -28.32
CA GLU A 85 8.66 18.01 -29.04
C GLU A 85 7.16 18.37 -29.02
N GLY A 86 6.86 19.59 -28.56
CA GLY A 86 5.49 20.09 -28.41
C GLY A 86 4.69 19.54 -27.22
N GLN A 87 5.29 18.71 -26.35
CA GLN A 87 4.61 18.14 -25.18
C GLN A 87 5.04 18.81 -23.86
N PRO A 88 4.13 18.95 -22.87
CA PRO A 88 4.49 19.45 -21.55
C PRO A 88 5.29 18.42 -20.75
N ILE A 89 6.09 18.89 -19.79
CA ILE A 89 6.82 18.03 -18.85
C ILE A 89 5.82 17.22 -18.00
N PRO A 90 6.05 15.91 -17.80
CA PRO A 90 5.19 15.06 -16.99
C PRO A 90 4.93 15.64 -15.60
N ASP A 91 3.66 15.60 -15.18
CA ASP A 91 3.23 16.06 -13.86
C ASP A 91 3.69 15.11 -12.74
N LYS A 92 3.46 15.46 -11.48
CA LYS A 92 3.83 14.65 -10.33
C LYS A 92 3.04 13.34 -10.16
N TRP A 93 1.86 13.24 -10.77
CA TRP A 93 1.00 12.08 -10.65
C TRP A 93 1.47 10.94 -11.55
N GLY A 94 1.79 9.79 -10.94
CA GLY A 94 2.25 8.61 -11.69
C GLY A 94 3.64 8.74 -12.30
N ASN A 95 4.45 9.72 -11.86
CA ASN A 95 5.77 9.97 -12.41
C ASN A 95 6.83 9.05 -11.79
N ALA A 96 7.30 8.08 -12.58
CA ALA A 96 8.31 7.13 -12.15
C ALA A 96 9.66 7.79 -11.84
N GLU A 97 10.02 8.90 -12.50
CA GLU A 97 11.28 9.59 -12.25
C GLU A 97 11.32 10.20 -10.84
N LEU A 98 10.20 10.78 -10.40
CA LEU A 98 10.08 11.30 -9.02
C LEU A 98 10.09 10.20 -7.96
N MET A 99 9.70 8.97 -8.31
CA MET A 99 9.75 7.83 -7.39
C MET A 99 11.17 7.29 -7.21
N LYS A 100 12.05 7.45 -8.21
CA LYS A 100 13.44 6.98 -8.16
C LYS A 100 14.35 7.86 -7.30
N ILE A 101 14.07 9.17 -7.22
CA ILE A 101 14.97 10.11 -6.54
C ILE A 101 14.93 9.89 -5.01
N PRO A 102 16.09 9.70 -4.35
CA PRO A 102 16.16 9.81 -2.91
C PRO A 102 15.93 11.28 -2.52
N ASN A 103 14.75 11.59 -1.99
CA ASN A 103 14.38 12.95 -1.63
C ASN A 103 14.78 13.32 -0.20
N PHE A 104 14.94 14.62 0.03
CA PHE A 104 15.32 15.19 1.34
C PHE A 104 14.19 15.99 1.97
N LEU A 105 12.93 15.68 1.63
CA LEU A 105 11.77 16.41 2.15
C LEU A 105 11.58 16.25 3.67
N HIS A 106 12.20 15.24 4.28
CA HIS A 106 12.21 15.04 5.74
C HIS A 106 13.33 15.82 6.44
N LEU A 107 14.32 16.32 5.71
CA LEU A 107 15.49 17.04 6.22
C LEU A 107 15.45 18.51 5.81
N THR A 108 14.30 19.17 5.99
CA THR A 108 14.23 20.61 5.73
C THR A 108 14.92 21.40 6.84
N PRO A 109 15.48 22.60 6.56
CA PRO A 109 16.16 23.40 7.57
C PRO A 109 15.41 23.61 8.91
N PRO A 110 14.09 23.87 8.95
CA PRO A 110 13.38 24.00 10.22
C PRO A 110 13.27 22.67 10.99
N VAL A 111 13.20 21.53 10.29
CA VAL A 111 13.12 20.21 10.92
C VAL A 111 14.47 19.84 11.52
N ILE A 112 15.56 20.07 10.79
CA ILE A 112 16.93 19.80 11.26
C ILE A 112 17.23 20.60 12.52
N LYS A 113 16.86 21.89 12.60
CA LYS A 113 17.09 22.71 13.80
C LYS A 113 16.47 22.09 15.06
N ARG A 114 15.21 21.66 14.97
CA ARG A 114 14.51 21.00 16.09
C ARG A 114 15.14 19.66 16.44
N GLN A 115 15.53 18.87 15.43
CA GLN A 115 16.25 17.61 15.64
C GLN A 115 17.56 17.85 16.39
N CYS A 116 18.35 18.85 15.98
CA CYS A 116 19.59 19.21 16.63
C CYS A 116 19.39 19.74 18.06
N GLU A 117 18.34 20.52 18.33
CA GLU A 117 18.00 20.99 19.69
C GLU A 117 17.72 19.82 20.65
N VAL A 118 16.93 18.84 20.20
CA VAL A 118 16.67 17.62 20.96
C VAL A 118 17.96 16.84 21.17
N LEU A 119 18.76 16.62 20.13
CA LEU A 119 20.02 15.89 20.24
C LEU A 119 21.00 16.58 21.20
N LYS A 120 21.11 17.91 21.17
CA LYS A 120 21.94 18.66 22.13
C LYS A 120 21.52 18.35 23.57
N SER A 121 20.21 18.36 23.86
CA SER A 121 19.71 18.02 25.20
C SER A 121 20.03 16.59 25.64
N MET A 122 20.19 15.66 24.70
CA MET A 122 20.56 14.26 25.01
C MET A 122 22.06 14.07 25.22
N TYR A 123 22.89 14.83 24.50
CA TYR A 123 24.35 14.74 24.62
C TYR A 123 24.91 15.55 25.80
N GLN A 124 24.20 16.56 26.28
CA GLN A 124 24.60 17.36 27.43
C GLN A 124 24.18 16.64 28.73
N LEU A 125 25.04 15.73 29.21
CA LEU A 125 25.05 15.27 30.61
C LEU A 125 25.47 16.41 31.54
#